data_AF-A0A084A2M6-F1
#
_entry.id   AF-A0A084A2M6-F1
#
_cell.length_a   1.000
_cell.length_b   1.000
_cell.length_c   1.000
_cell.angle_alpha   90.00
_cell.angle_beta   90.00
_cell.angle_gamma   90.00
#
_symmetry.space_group_name_H-M   'P 1'
#
loop_
_entity.id
_entity.type
_entity.pdbx_description
1 polymer ?
#
loop_
_entity_poly.entity_id
_entity_poly.type
_entity_poly.pdbx_seq_one_letter_code
_entity_poly.pdbx_strand_id
1 'polypeptide(L)'
;MGLGIPGTANHIATPVSRFLALLGVLRQPGKTEEGMQALVQLLAPATRVRVHPYCLRPIAITTPLMFTDEGGFVLDGNTPLGDEVMDTSSQLLIELSTDDQDEAHGWMPDGQLYQDFLVMLRVYLGWRFKAKIRLTVNTRLLSVPPLGEAPFWLGMSGVLGVEGECVPDDIPTTFTMELGGYQGLCPAIETKGNQRVTYPFD
;
A
#
# COMPACT_ATOMS: atom_id res chain seq x y z
N MET A 1 6.08 -2.36 -22.87
CA MET A 1 5.73 -3.57 -22.10
C MET A 1 6.79 -4.64 -22.33
N GLY A 2 7.76 -4.76 -21.44
CA GLY A 2 8.90 -5.69 -21.56
C GLY A 2 8.55 -7.11 -21.12
N LEU A 3 7.54 -7.72 -21.74
CA LEU A 3 7.21 -9.14 -21.56
C LEU A 3 8.06 -10.06 -22.45
N GLY A 4 8.85 -9.50 -23.37
CA GLY A 4 9.76 -10.24 -24.26
C GLY A 4 11.25 -10.11 -23.91
N ILE A 5 11.59 -9.51 -22.76
CA ILE A 5 12.98 -9.43 -22.31
C ILE A 5 13.26 -10.66 -21.44
N PRO A 6 14.21 -11.54 -21.79
CA PRO A 6 14.56 -12.68 -20.95
C PRO A 6 15.04 -12.16 -19.58
N GLY A 7 14.30 -12.48 -18.52
CA GLY A 7 14.59 -12.06 -17.14
C GLY A 7 13.38 -11.54 -16.35
N THR A 8 12.34 -10.99 -16.99
CA THR A 8 11.13 -10.50 -16.30
C THR A 8 10.18 -11.62 -15.86
N ALA A 9 10.21 -12.78 -16.54
CA ALA A 9 9.38 -13.94 -16.18
C ALA A 9 9.79 -14.59 -14.84
N ASN A 10 11.07 -14.51 -14.45
CA ASN A 10 11.58 -15.10 -13.21
C ASN A 10 11.19 -14.31 -11.94
N HIS A 11 10.59 -13.12 -12.08
CA HIS A 11 10.15 -12.28 -10.96
C HIS A 11 8.64 -12.27 -10.73
N ILE A 12 7.89 -13.11 -11.46
CA ILE A 12 6.44 -13.20 -11.34
C ILE A 12 6.13 -14.55 -10.70
N ALA A 13 5.97 -14.57 -9.38
CA ALA A 13 5.60 -15.76 -8.63
C ALA A 13 4.13 -16.22 -8.90
N THR A 14 3.38 -15.46 -9.69
CA THR A 14 1.99 -15.76 -10.06
C THR A 14 1.86 -16.29 -11.49
N PRO A 15 0.89 -17.18 -11.79
CA PRO A 15 0.72 -17.72 -13.14
C PRO A 15 0.48 -16.61 -14.17
N VAL A 16 1.31 -16.58 -15.22
CA VAL A 16 1.24 -15.59 -16.31
C VAL A 16 -0.15 -15.51 -16.96
N SER A 17 -0.93 -16.60 -16.90
CA SER A 17 -2.31 -16.68 -17.39
C SER A 17 -3.24 -15.63 -16.79
N ARG A 18 -3.05 -15.24 -15.52
CA ARG A 18 -3.87 -14.21 -14.86
C ARG A 18 -3.70 -12.83 -15.49
N PHE A 19 -2.52 -12.53 -16.04
CA PHE A 19 -2.27 -11.24 -16.70
C PHE A 19 -2.90 -11.14 -18.09
N LEU A 20 -3.20 -12.27 -18.74
CA LEU A 20 -3.88 -12.28 -20.04
C LEU A 20 -5.29 -11.70 -19.94
N ALA A 21 -6.00 -11.99 -18.84
CA ALA A 21 -7.33 -11.44 -18.56
C ALA A 21 -7.33 -9.90 -18.42
N LEU A 22 -6.16 -9.30 -18.17
CA LEU A 22 -6.00 -7.88 -17.86
C LEU A 22 -5.28 -7.08 -18.95
N LEU A 23 -5.05 -7.68 -20.14
CA LEU A 23 -4.32 -7.03 -21.22
C LEU A 23 -4.96 -5.70 -21.67
N GLY A 24 -6.29 -5.59 -21.66
CA GLY A 24 -6.98 -4.36 -22.01
C GLY A 24 -6.66 -3.22 -21.04
N VAL A 25 -6.73 -3.51 -19.74
CA VAL A 25 -6.45 -2.58 -18.63
C VAL A 25 -4.96 -2.22 -18.57
N LEU A 26 -4.08 -3.20 -18.77
CA LEU A 26 -2.63 -3.00 -18.72
C LEU A 26 -2.12 -2.11 -19.85
N ARG A 27 -2.78 -2.10 -21.01
CA ARG A 27 -2.38 -1.28 -22.17
C ARG A 27 -2.67 0.19 -22.01
N GLN A 28 -3.52 0.58 -21.05
CA GLN A 28 -3.82 1.98 -20.82
C GLN A 28 -2.64 2.69 -20.14
N PRO A 29 -2.26 3.89 -20.61
CA PRO A 29 -1.18 4.66 -19.99
C PRO A 29 -1.55 5.15 -18.59
N GLY A 30 -2.84 5.45 -18.36
CA GLY A 30 -3.38 5.81 -17.05
C GLY A 30 -3.62 4.59 -16.17
N LYS A 31 -3.45 4.77 -14.86
CA LYS A 31 -3.85 3.79 -13.84
C LYS A 31 -5.13 4.31 -13.18
N THR A 32 -6.23 3.59 -13.38
CA THR A 32 -7.57 4.01 -13.00
C THR A 32 -8.15 3.07 -11.95
N GLU A 33 -9.20 3.53 -11.28
CA GLU A 33 -9.92 2.72 -10.30
C GLU A 33 -10.55 1.47 -10.94
N GLU A 34 -11.07 1.57 -12.17
CA GLU A 34 -11.65 0.43 -12.89
C GLU A 34 -10.59 -0.64 -13.17
N GLY A 35 -9.36 -0.21 -13.50
CA GLY A 35 -8.26 -1.12 -13.67
C GLY A 35 -7.89 -1.84 -12.37
N MET A 36 -7.96 -1.14 -11.24
CA MET A 36 -7.77 -1.73 -9.92
C MET A 36 -8.89 -2.71 -9.55
N GLN A 37 -10.12 -2.33 -9.83
CA GLN A 37 -11.29 -3.17 -9.64
C GLN A 37 -11.17 -4.47 -10.43
N ALA A 38 -10.71 -4.42 -11.68
CA ALA A 38 -10.45 -5.62 -12.47
C ALA A 38 -9.36 -6.53 -11.86
N LEU A 39 -8.31 -5.95 -11.25
CA LEU A 39 -7.29 -6.76 -10.55
C LEU A 39 -7.89 -7.48 -9.34
N VAL A 40 -8.62 -6.73 -8.50
CA VAL A 40 -9.18 -7.25 -7.25
C VAL A 40 -10.25 -8.31 -7.55
N GLN A 41 -11.16 -8.05 -8.48
CA GLN A 41 -12.21 -9.01 -8.87
C GLN A 41 -11.65 -10.32 -9.44
N LEU A 42 -10.46 -10.28 -10.07
CA LEU A 42 -9.80 -11.50 -10.56
C LEU A 42 -9.28 -12.38 -9.42
N LEU A 43 -8.84 -11.77 -8.32
CA LEU A 43 -8.28 -12.48 -7.16
C LEU A 43 -9.36 -12.88 -6.15
N ALA A 44 -10.28 -11.97 -5.87
CA ALA A 44 -11.24 -12.03 -4.78
C ALA A 44 -12.58 -11.45 -5.27
N PRO A 45 -13.45 -12.26 -5.90
CA PRO A 45 -14.70 -11.78 -6.51
C PRO A 45 -15.69 -11.13 -5.54
N ALA A 46 -15.65 -11.49 -4.25
CA ALA A 46 -16.52 -10.89 -3.23
C ALA A 46 -15.92 -9.60 -2.62
N THR A 47 -14.67 -9.27 -2.95
CA THR A 47 -14.00 -8.07 -2.46
C THR A 47 -14.29 -6.87 -3.36
N ARG A 48 -14.74 -5.77 -2.74
CA ARG A 48 -14.90 -4.46 -3.39
C ARG A 48 -13.68 -3.61 -3.13
N VAL A 49 -13.30 -2.77 -4.09
CA VAL A 49 -12.17 -1.85 -3.97
C VAL A 49 -12.60 -0.40 -4.22
N ARG A 50 -11.99 0.53 -3.50
CA ARG A 50 -11.99 1.95 -3.79
C ARG A 50 -10.57 2.48 -3.82
N VAL A 51 -10.28 3.37 -4.76
CA VAL A 51 -8.94 3.96 -4.91
C VAL A 51 -9.01 5.47 -4.75
N HIS A 52 -8.27 5.99 -3.79
CA HIS A 52 -8.11 7.42 -3.60
C HIS A 52 -6.75 7.86 -4.11
N PRO A 53 -6.68 8.86 -5.01
CA PRO A 53 -5.42 9.30 -5.60
C PRO A 53 -4.49 10.00 -4.59
N TYR A 54 -5.04 10.48 -3.47
CA TYR A 54 -4.32 11.24 -2.45
C TYR A 54 -4.42 10.55 -1.10
N CYS A 55 -3.26 10.34 -0.45
CA CYS A 55 -3.17 9.78 0.89
C CYS A 55 -2.08 10.53 1.67
N LEU A 56 -2.45 11.04 2.85
CA LEU A 56 -1.51 11.71 3.74
C LEU A 56 -0.40 10.75 4.20
N ARG A 57 0.84 11.22 4.08
CA ARG A 57 2.04 10.51 4.51
C ARG A 57 3.02 11.49 5.17
N PRO A 58 3.53 11.17 6.37
CA PRO A 58 4.63 11.93 6.97
C PRO A 58 5.94 11.67 6.21
N ILE A 59 6.68 12.74 5.94
CA ILE A 59 8.00 12.75 5.33
C ILE A 59 8.94 13.51 6.25
N ALA A 60 9.97 12.84 6.75
CA ALA A 60 11.00 13.48 7.57
C ALA A 60 11.80 14.51 6.76
N ILE A 61 12.08 15.65 7.40
CA ILE A 61 12.89 16.74 6.87
C ILE A 61 14.33 16.54 7.37
N THR A 62 15.27 16.37 6.44
CA THR A 62 16.69 16.14 6.79
C THR A 62 17.34 17.33 7.49
N THR A 63 16.90 18.54 7.16
CA THR A 63 17.43 19.80 7.72
C THR A 63 16.26 20.65 8.23
N PRO A 64 15.80 20.42 9.48
CA PRO A 64 14.72 21.19 10.05
C PRO A 64 15.14 22.67 10.18
N LEU A 65 14.18 23.57 10.01
CA LEU A 65 14.41 24.99 10.27
C LEU A 65 14.83 25.20 11.74
N MET A 66 15.96 25.88 11.94
CA MET A 66 16.43 26.27 13.25
C MET A 66 16.33 27.79 13.39
N PHE A 67 15.75 28.24 14.50
CA PHE A 67 15.70 29.66 14.84
C PHE A 67 17.06 30.08 15.43
N THR A 68 18.02 30.43 14.58
CA THR A 68 19.33 30.96 15.01
C THR A 68 19.51 32.42 14.58
N ASP A 69 20.20 33.20 15.40
CA ASP A 69 20.42 34.65 15.18
C ASP A 69 21.42 34.95 14.03
N GLU A 70 22.16 33.97 13.53
CA GLU A 70 23.23 34.18 12.55
C GLU A 70 22.79 34.08 11.08
N GLY A 71 21.51 33.81 10.82
CA GLY A 71 20.98 33.76 9.46
C GLY A 71 19.48 33.68 9.48
N GLY A 72 18.81 34.83 9.37
CA GLY A 72 17.36 34.88 9.21
C GLY A 72 16.93 34.02 8.03
N PHE A 73 15.92 33.19 8.23
CA PHE A 73 15.34 32.37 7.15
C PHE A 73 14.27 33.18 6.41
N VAL A 74 14.19 33.00 5.10
CA VAL A 74 13.18 33.66 4.28
C VAL A 74 11.91 32.82 4.32
N LEU A 75 10.81 33.41 4.79
CA LEU A 75 9.47 32.86 4.65
C LEU A 75 8.98 33.07 3.22
N ASP A 76 9.52 32.28 2.29
CA ASP A 76 9.09 32.28 0.89
C ASP A 76 7.76 31.51 0.67
N GLY A 77 7.16 31.01 1.75
CA GLY A 77 5.83 30.42 1.79
C GLY A 77 5.78 28.90 1.73
N ASN A 78 6.91 28.21 1.46
CA ASN A 78 6.92 26.76 1.29
C ASN A 78 7.89 26.01 2.22
N THR A 79 8.59 26.73 3.10
CA THR A 79 9.53 26.08 4.03
C THR A 79 8.77 25.51 5.24
N PRO A 80 8.79 24.18 5.44
CA PRO A 80 8.07 23.55 6.54
C PRO A 80 8.76 23.79 7.88
N LEU A 81 7.96 23.93 8.94
CA LEU A 81 8.45 24.04 10.30
C LEU A 81 8.44 22.66 10.98
N GLY A 82 9.51 22.32 11.69
CA GLY A 82 9.67 21.03 12.36
C GLY A 82 10.51 20.04 11.57
N ASP A 83 10.44 18.78 11.97
CA ASP A 83 11.19 17.66 11.41
C ASP A 83 10.36 16.76 10.47
N GLU A 84 9.08 17.06 10.26
CA GLU A 84 8.19 16.31 9.36
C GLU A 84 7.27 17.21 8.50
N VAL A 85 6.99 16.77 7.26
CA VAL A 85 5.96 17.33 6.37
C VAL A 85 4.94 16.27 6.03
N MET A 86 3.67 16.68 5.92
CA MET A 86 2.61 15.84 5.39
C MET A 86 2.50 16.01 3.87
N ASP A 87 2.79 14.95 3.12
CA ASP A 87 2.57 14.89 1.69
C ASP A 87 1.34 14.05 1.37
N THR A 88 0.50 14.54 0.45
CA THR A 88 -0.71 13.85 -0.02
C THR A 88 -0.56 13.22 -1.39
N SER A 89 0.47 13.62 -2.14
CA SER A 89 0.58 13.37 -3.59
C SER A 89 1.50 12.19 -3.96
N SER A 90 2.41 11.78 -3.06
CA SER A 90 3.31 10.65 -3.33
C SER A 90 2.71 9.27 -3.06
N GLN A 91 1.50 9.19 -2.48
CA GLN A 91 0.90 7.92 -2.09
C GLN A 91 -0.59 7.89 -2.43
N LEU A 92 -1.02 6.80 -3.07
CA LEU A 92 -2.43 6.49 -3.26
C LEU A 92 -2.93 5.58 -2.13
N LEU A 93 -4.24 5.61 -1.86
CA LEU A 93 -4.89 4.72 -0.90
C LEU A 93 -5.77 3.72 -1.63
N ILE A 94 -5.57 2.43 -1.38
CA ILE A 94 -6.40 1.32 -1.84
C ILE A 94 -7.20 0.83 -0.64
N GLU A 95 -8.51 0.96 -0.70
CA GLU A 95 -9.43 0.46 0.32
C GLU A 95 -10.13 -0.78 -0.22
N LEU A 96 -9.85 -1.92 0.40
CA LEU A 96 -10.52 -3.19 0.15
C LEU A 96 -11.65 -3.35 1.17
N SER A 97 -12.77 -3.91 0.74
CA SER A 97 -13.86 -4.30 1.63
C SER A 97 -14.42 -5.65 1.24
N THR A 98 -14.52 -6.55 2.20
CA THR A 98 -15.08 -7.89 1.97
C THR A 98 -15.93 -8.32 3.15
N ASP A 99 -17.01 -9.03 2.84
CA ASP A 99 -17.90 -9.67 3.80
C ASP A 99 -17.71 -11.20 3.79
N ASP A 100 -16.80 -11.71 2.96
CA ASP A 100 -16.48 -13.13 2.84
C ASP A 100 -15.34 -13.53 3.79
N GLN A 101 -15.54 -14.62 4.54
CA GLN A 101 -14.60 -15.07 5.56
C GLN A 101 -13.29 -15.60 4.97
N ASP A 102 -13.38 -16.36 3.88
CA ASP A 102 -12.21 -16.98 3.25
C ASP A 102 -11.34 -15.91 2.56
N GLU A 103 -11.98 -14.95 1.88
CA GLU A 103 -11.28 -13.80 1.30
C GLU A 103 -10.67 -12.90 2.39
N ALA A 104 -11.41 -12.61 3.46
CA ALA A 104 -10.89 -11.82 4.58
C ALA A 104 -9.62 -12.44 5.18
N HIS A 105 -9.60 -13.75 5.35
CA HIS A 105 -8.42 -14.47 5.82
C HIS A 105 -7.29 -14.47 4.78
N GLY A 106 -7.61 -14.68 3.51
CA GLY A 106 -6.65 -14.63 2.41
C GLY A 106 -6.00 -13.25 2.20
N TRP A 107 -6.66 -12.17 2.61
CA TRP A 107 -6.16 -10.80 2.56
C TRP A 107 -5.22 -10.43 3.72
N MET A 108 -5.14 -11.24 4.77
CA MET A 108 -4.18 -11.01 5.85
C MET A 108 -2.74 -10.97 5.30
N PRO A 109 -1.78 -10.34 5.99
CA PRO A 109 -0.42 -10.13 5.44
C PRO A 109 0.32 -11.40 5.00
N ASP A 110 0.03 -12.55 5.64
CA ASP A 110 0.60 -13.86 5.28
C ASP A 110 -0.30 -14.66 4.33
N GLY A 111 -1.47 -14.13 3.98
CA GLY A 111 -2.45 -14.73 3.10
C GLY A 111 -2.04 -14.67 1.63
N GLN A 112 -2.44 -15.68 0.88
CA GLN A 112 -2.08 -15.82 -0.54
C GLN A 112 -2.68 -14.71 -1.41
N LEU A 113 -3.89 -14.23 -1.11
CA LEU A 113 -4.52 -13.14 -1.88
C LEU A 113 -3.72 -11.86 -1.77
N TYR A 114 -3.24 -11.53 -0.58
CA TYR A 114 -2.42 -10.34 -0.36
C TYR A 114 -1.10 -10.41 -1.13
N GLN A 115 -0.41 -11.56 -1.09
CA GLN A 115 0.84 -11.75 -1.83
C GLN A 115 0.63 -11.68 -3.35
N ASP A 116 -0.39 -12.38 -3.87
CA ASP A 116 -0.76 -12.34 -5.28
C ASP A 116 -1.12 -10.93 -5.73
N PHE A 117 -1.84 -10.19 -4.89
CA PHE A 117 -2.22 -8.80 -5.15
C PHE A 117 -0.99 -7.88 -5.22
N LEU A 118 -0.01 -8.01 -4.32
CA LEU A 118 1.23 -7.23 -4.38
C LEU A 118 2.00 -7.49 -5.69
N VAL A 119 2.04 -8.73 -6.16
CA VAL A 119 2.65 -9.07 -7.46
C VAL A 119 1.87 -8.45 -8.62
N MET A 120 0.54 -8.45 -8.56
CA MET A 120 -0.28 -7.81 -9.59
C MET A 120 -0.14 -6.29 -9.58
N LEU A 121 -0.08 -5.66 -8.41
CA LEU A 121 0.25 -4.24 -8.26
C LEU A 121 1.64 -3.93 -8.83
N ARG A 122 2.61 -4.84 -8.67
CA ARG A 122 3.94 -4.68 -9.26
C ARG A 122 3.92 -4.56 -10.77
N VAL A 123 3.07 -5.33 -11.44
CA VAL A 123 2.91 -5.27 -12.89
C VAL A 123 2.04 -4.09 -13.31
N TYR A 124 0.98 -3.80 -12.56
CA TYR A 124 0.02 -2.75 -12.89
C TYR A 124 0.57 -1.34 -12.63
N LEU A 125 0.96 -1.04 -11.40
CA LEU A 125 1.48 0.28 -11.02
C LEU A 125 2.96 0.45 -11.41
N GLY A 126 3.72 -0.64 -11.39
CA GLY A 126 5.16 -0.57 -11.63
C GLY A 126 5.90 0.24 -10.56
N TRP A 127 7.06 0.74 -10.94
CA TRP A 127 8.06 1.30 -10.01
C TRP A 127 7.73 2.72 -9.52
N ARG A 128 6.77 3.39 -10.16
CA ARG A 128 6.55 4.84 -10.06
C ARG A 128 5.57 5.23 -8.96
N PHE A 129 4.75 4.30 -8.48
CA PHE A 129 3.73 4.58 -7.48
C PHE A 129 4.06 3.93 -6.15
N LYS A 130 3.58 4.60 -5.09
CA LYS A 130 3.46 4.05 -3.75
C LYS A 130 1.99 3.97 -3.40
N ALA A 131 1.56 2.86 -2.79
CA ALA A 131 0.19 2.67 -2.35
C ALA A 131 0.13 2.28 -0.88
N LYS A 132 -0.85 2.80 -0.15
CA LYS A 132 -1.27 2.30 1.16
C LYS A 132 -2.46 1.37 0.94
N ILE A 133 -2.47 0.22 1.61
CA ILE A 133 -3.53 -0.79 1.45
C ILE A 133 -4.25 -0.91 2.79
N ARG A 134 -5.57 -0.72 2.77
CA ARG A 134 -6.46 -0.92 3.90
C ARG A 134 -7.48 -1.98 3.57
N LEU A 135 -7.87 -2.74 4.58
CA LEU A 135 -8.92 -3.75 4.49
C LEU A 135 -10.00 -3.43 5.52
N THR A 136 -11.24 -3.37 5.06
CA THR A 136 -12.42 -3.24 5.92
C THR A 136 -13.21 -4.54 5.87
N VAL A 137 -13.39 -5.17 7.03
CA VAL A 137 -14.18 -6.41 7.16
C VAL A 137 -15.24 -6.24 8.23
N ASN A 138 -16.23 -7.12 8.22
CA ASN A 138 -17.17 -7.21 9.32
C ASN A 138 -16.44 -7.66 10.60
N THR A 139 -16.73 -7.02 11.74
CA THR A 139 -16.10 -7.35 13.03
C THR A 139 -16.34 -8.79 13.46
N ARG A 140 -17.44 -9.42 13.01
CA ARG A 140 -17.74 -10.84 13.25
C ARG A 140 -16.70 -11.78 12.62
N LEU A 141 -16.08 -11.37 11.52
CA LEU A 141 -15.05 -12.16 10.83
C LEU A 141 -13.69 -12.10 11.54
N LEU A 142 -13.53 -11.19 12.50
CA LEU A 142 -12.29 -10.98 13.27
C LEU A 142 -12.35 -11.63 14.66
N SER A 143 -13.10 -12.73 14.80
CA SER A 143 -13.21 -13.46 16.05
C SER A 143 -11.83 -13.72 16.65
N VAL A 144 -11.68 -13.41 17.95
CA VAL A 144 -10.40 -13.52 18.66
C VAL A 144 -9.84 -14.94 18.50
N PRO A 145 -8.71 -15.14 17.81
CA PRO A 145 -8.10 -16.46 17.77
C PRO A 145 -7.69 -16.83 19.19
N PRO A 146 -7.94 -18.08 19.64
CA PRO A 146 -7.50 -18.50 20.96
C PRO A 146 -5.98 -18.32 21.06
N LEU A 147 -5.53 -17.69 22.15
CA LEU A 147 -4.10 -17.52 22.44
C LEU A 147 -3.41 -18.89 22.38
N GLY A 148 -2.52 -19.07 21.41
CA GLY A 148 -1.93 -20.36 21.07
C GLY A 148 -0.94 -20.25 19.91
N GLU A 149 -0.81 -21.31 19.10
CA GLU A 149 0.13 -21.38 17.97
C GLU A 149 -0.37 -20.72 16.68
N ALA A 150 -1.62 -20.22 16.65
CA ALA A 150 -2.16 -19.54 15.48
C ALA A 150 -1.51 -18.17 15.28
N PRO A 151 -1.26 -17.73 14.03
CA PRO A 151 -0.72 -16.41 13.75
C PRO A 151 -1.67 -15.34 14.30
N PHE A 152 -1.15 -14.49 15.18
CA PHE A 152 -1.87 -13.35 15.75
C PHE A 152 -1.22 -12.06 15.28
N TRP A 153 -2.02 -11.19 14.65
CA TRP A 153 -1.56 -9.89 14.20
C TRP A 153 -2.07 -8.80 15.14
N LEU A 154 -1.17 -8.31 15.99
CA LEU A 154 -1.47 -7.25 16.93
C LEU A 154 -1.95 -6.00 16.17
N GLY A 155 -3.15 -5.52 16.52
CA GLY A 155 -3.79 -4.38 15.86
C GLY A 155 -4.54 -4.69 14.56
N MET A 156 -4.61 -5.94 14.12
CA MET A 156 -5.35 -6.36 12.91
C MET A 156 -6.40 -7.45 13.17
N SER A 157 -6.11 -8.42 14.05
CA SER A 157 -6.97 -9.58 14.31
C SER A 157 -7.55 -9.63 15.74
N GLY A 158 -7.38 -8.57 16.52
CA GLY A 158 -7.79 -8.52 17.93
C GLY A 158 -8.81 -7.41 18.20
N VAL A 159 -10.10 -7.72 18.08
CA VAL A 159 -11.16 -6.87 18.63
C VAL A 159 -11.50 -7.40 20.03
N LEU A 160 -11.01 -6.71 21.06
CA LEU A 160 -11.29 -7.07 22.45
C LEU A 160 -12.76 -6.80 22.78
N GLY A 161 -13.43 -7.76 23.43
CA GLY A 161 -14.84 -7.63 23.86
C GLY A 161 -15.87 -8.33 22.97
N VAL A 162 -15.46 -8.97 21.87
CA VAL A 162 -16.32 -9.88 21.09
C VAL A 162 -16.09 -11.32 21.57
N GLU A 163 -16.89 -11.77 22.52
CA GLU A 163 -16.94 -13.19 22.93
C GLU A 163 -18.07 -13.90 22.15
N GLY A 164 -17.71 -14.71 21.16
CA GLY A 164 -18.66 -15.50 20.36
C GLY A 164 -19.29 -14.75 19.18
N GLU A 165 -20.41 -15.26 18.67
CA GLU A 165 -21.14 -14.75 17.48
C GLU A 165 -21.90 -13.44 17.73
N CYS A 166 -22.06 -13.03 19.00
CA CYS A 166 -22.82 -11.85 19.39
C CYS A 166 -21.88 -10.65 19.57
N VAL A 167 -21.80 -9.80 18.55
CA VAL A 167 -21.13 -8.50 18.65
C VAL A 167 -22.03 -7.54 19.45
N PRO A 168 -21.57 -7.00 20.59
CA PRO A 168 -22.29 -5.98 21.36
C PRO A 168 -22.59 -4.75 20.49
N ASP A 169 -23.73 -4.07 20.73
CA ASP A 169 -24.11 -2.84 20.02
C ASP A 169 -23.07 -1.72 20.13
N ASP A 170 -22.24 -1.75 21.18
CA ASP A 170 -21.16 -0.78 21.41
C ASP A 170 -19.95 -0.96 20.48
N ILE A 171 -19.85 -2.10 19.77
CA ILE A 171 -18.75 -2.41 18.85
C ILE A 171 -19.17 -2.11 17.40
N PRO A 172 -18.35 -1.38 16.62
CA PRO A 172 -18.68 -1.08 15.24
C PRO A 172 -18.89 -2.35 14.42
N THR A 173 -19.84 -2.31 13.49
CA THR A 173 -20.16 -3.45 12.62
C THR A 173 -19.01 -3.82 11.66
N THR A 174 -18.15 -2.84 11.36
CA THR A 174 -16.98 -3.01 10.48
C THR A 174 -15.71 -2.56 11.18
N PHE A 175 -14.60 -3.19 10.83
CA PHE A 175 -13.28 -2.84 11.31
C PHE A 175 -12.34 -2.64 10.13
N THR A 176 -11.65 -1.50 10.13
CA THR A 176 -10.67 -1.15 9.12
C THR A 176 -9.27 -1.35 9.67
N MET A 177 -8.50 -2.23 9.02
CA MET A 177 -7.11 -2.51 9.35
C MET A 177 -6.16 -2.06 8.23
N GLU A 178 -4.92 -1.78 8.58
CA GLU A 178 -3.88 -1.42 7.61
C GLU A 178 -3.05 -2.67 7.28
N LEU A 179 -3.26 -3.24 6.09
CA LEU A 179 -2.55 -4.45 5.65
C LEU A 179 -1.06 -4.17 5.35
N GLY A 180 -0.76 -2.92 4.98
CA GLY A 180 0.58 -2.47 4.65
C GLY A 180 0.60 -1.51 3.47
N GLY A 181 1.67 -1.57 2.68
CA GLY A 181 1.81 -0.72 1.53
C GLY A 181 2.62 -1.36 0.41
N TYR A 182 2.30 -0.96 -0.82
CA TYR A 182 3.07 -1.30 -2.00
C TYR A 182 4.07 -0.17 -2.29
N GLN A 183 5.33 -0.54 -2.50
CA GLN A 183 6.38 0.38 -2.89
C GLN A 183 7.17 -0.17 -4.07
N GLY A 184 7.10 0.54 -5.20
CA GLY A 184 7.78 0.17 -6.44
C GLY A 184 9.31 0.24 -6.37
N LEU A 185 9.84 1.25 -5.67
CA LEU A 185 11.26 1.48 -5.49
C LEU A 185 11.57 1.55 -4.00
N CYS A 186 12.51 0.75 -3.51
CA CYS A 186 13.03 0.96 -2.15
C CYS A 186 13.58 2.38 -2.04
N PRO A 187 13.38 3.07 -0.90
CA PRO A 187 13.98 4.38 -0.69
C PRO A 187 15.49 4.28 -0.91
N ALA A 188 16.07 5.24 -1.62
CA ALA A 188 17.51 5.30 -1.77
C ALA A 188 18.14 5.47 -0.38
N ILE A 189 18.97 4.49 0.02
CA ILE A 189 19.84 4.65 1.18
C ILE A 189 21.06 5.42 0.66
N GLU A 190 21.20 6.69 1.05
CA GLU A 190 22.39 7.49 0.71
C GLU A 190 23.64 6.78 1.25
N THR A 191 24.35 6.12 0.34
CA THR A 191 25.54 5.32 0.67
C THR A 191 26.83 6.03 0.28
N LYS A 192 26.76 7.13 -0.48
CA LYS A 192 27.90 7.98 -0.85
C LYS A 192 27.46 9.43 -0.93
N GLY A 193 28.24 10.33 -0.33
CA GLY A 193 28.01 11.78 -0.40
C GLY A 193 28.07 12.32 -1.83
N ASN A 194 27.42 13.46 -2.06
CA ASN A 194 27.34 14.13 -3.37
C ASN A 194 28.72 14.35 -3.99
N GLN A 195 29.08 13.51 -4.96
CA GLN A 195 30.29 13.69 -5.76
C GLN A 195 29.94 14.64 -6.92
N ARG A 196 30.38 15.90 -6.83
CA ARG A 196 30.22 16.88 -7.92
C ARG A 196 30.98 16.37 -9.14
N VAL A 197 30.25 16.02 -10.20
CA VAL A 197 30.85 15.66 -11.49
C VAL A 197 30.97 16.95 -12.30
N THR A 198 32.19 17.43 -12.47
CA THR A 198 32.49 18.52 -13.39
C THR A 198 32.60 17.93 -14.79
N TYR A 199 31.69 18.30 -15.69
CA TYR A 199 31.84 17.99 -17.11
C TYR A 199 32.78 19.04 -17.73
N PRO A 200 33.94 18.65 -18.28
CA PRO A 200 34.66 19.53 -19.18
C PRO A 200 33.83 19.67 -20.46
N PHE A 201 33.43 20.89 -20.78
CA PHE A 201 32.95 21.24 -22.11
C PHE A 201 34.18 21.71 -22.89
N ASP A 202 34.57 20.94 -23.93
CA ASP A 202 35.49 21.39 -24.98
C ASP A 202 34.72 22.13 -26.08
#